data_AF-U5U0K9-F1
#
_entry.id   AF-U5U0K9-F1
#
_cell.length_a   1.000
_cell.length_b   1.000
_cell.length_c   1.000
_cell.angle_alpha   90.00
_cell.angle_beta   90.00
_cell.angle_gamma   90.00
#
_symmetry.space_group_name_H-M   'P 1'
#
loop_
_entity.id
_entity.type
_entity.pdbx_description
1 polymer ?
#
loop_
_entity_poly.entity_id
_entity_poly.type
_entity_poly.pdbx_seq_one_letter_code
_entity_poly.pdbx_strand_id
1 'polypeptide(L)'
;GALDFGLIVNGAVIIVENCIRRLAEEQKHHGRLLTRPERFEIVRDATKEVVRPSFFGVFIIMVVYLPILSLSGVEGKMFHPMA
;
A
#
# COMPACT_ATOMS: atom_id res chain seq x y z
N GLY A 1 2.43 -11.62 -12.26
CA GLY A 1 3.57 -11.91 -11.36
C GLY A 1 4.14 -10.65 -10.76
N ALA A 2 5.11 -10.00 -11.42
CA ALA A 2 5.83 -8.83 -10.88
C ALA A 2 4.94 -7.62 -10.54
N LEU A 3 3.84 -7.42 -11.27
CA LEU A 3 2.94 -6.28 -11.08
C LEU A 3 2.11 -6.40 -9.79
N ASP A 4 1.70 -7.62 -9.41
CA ASP A 4 1.00 -7.92 -8.15
C ASP A 4 1.93 -7.69 -6.94
N PHE A 5 3.16 -8.21 -7.01
CA PHE A 5 4.14 -7.99 -5.94
C PHE A 5 4.50 -6.51 -5.80
N GLY A 6 4.63 -5.79 -6.92
CA GLY A 6 4.86 -4.34 -6.90
C GLY A 6 3.74 -3.58 -6.18
N LEU A 7 2.47 -3.94 -6.43
CA LEU A 7 1.33 -3.31 -5.75
C LEU A 7 1.29 -3.62 -4.25
N ILE A 8 1.47 -4.89 -3.88
CA ILE A 8 1.38 -5.35 -2.49
C ILE A 8 2.52 -4.74 -1.66
N VAL A 9 3.75 -4.73 -2.20
CA VAL A 9 4.93 -4.21 -1.52
C VAL A 9 4.89 -2.68 -1.41
N ASN A 10 4.31 -1.97 -2.39
CA ASN A 10 4.24 -0.51 -2.38
C ASN A 10 3.53 0.02 -1.12
N GLY A 11 2.33 -0.49 -0.81
CA GLY A 11 1.59 -0.06 0.37
C GLY A 11 2.35 -0.33 1.69
N ALA A 12 3.01 -1.48 1.79
CA ALA A 12 3.83 -1.83 2.95
C ALA A 12 5.05 -0.90 3.10
N VAL A 13 5.75 -0.60 2.00
CA VAL A 13 6.94 0.27 2.00
C VAL A 13 6.57 1.69 2.42
N ILE A 14 5.47 2.26 1.91
CA ILE A 14 5.02 3.61 2.30
C ILE A 14 4.74 3.70 3.81
N ILE A 15 4.05 2.70 4.38
CA ILE A 15 3.74 2.66 5.81
C ILE A 15 5.02 2.56 6.64
N VAL A 16 5.93 1.66 6.27
CA VAL A 16 7.20 1.46 6.98
C VAL A 16 8.06 2.73 6.93
N GLU A 17 8.16 3.38 5.78
CA GLU A 17 8.94 4.61 5.61
C GLU A 17 8.38 5.76 6.46
N ASN A 18 7.05 5.93 6.51
CA ASN A 18 6.43 6.95 7.36
C ASN A 18 6.64 6.67 8.86
N CYS A 19 6.51 5.40 9.27
CA CYS A 19 6.76 5.00 10.66
C CYS A 19 8.22 5.25 11.06
N ILE A 20 9.19 4.90 10.21
CA ILE A 20 10.61 5.14 10.48
C ILE A 20 10.90 6.64 10.54
N ARG A 21 10.36 7.43 9.61
CA ARG A 21 10.49 8.89 9.61
C ARG A 21 9.97 9.50 10.91
N ARG A 22 8.74 9.17 11.32
CA ARG A 22 8.12 9.66 12.55
C ARG A 22 8.89 9.24 13.80
N LEU A 23 9.33 7.99 13.87
CA LEU A 23 10.14 7.51 15.01
C LEU A 23 11.48 8.25 15.10
N ALA A 24 12.12 8.54 13.97
CA ALA A 24 13.38 9.29 13.94
C ALA A 24 13.18 10.75 14.36
N GLU A 25 12.11 11.39 13.90
CA GLU A 25 11.72 12.76 14.27
C GLU A 25 11.46 12.87 15.78
N GLU A 26 10.63 11.99 16.33
CA GLU A 26 10.29 11.97 17.76
C GLU A 26 11.50 11.63 18.63
N GLN A 27 12.34 10.69 18.23
CA GLN A 27 13.56 10.36 18.97
C GLN A 27 14.54 11.55 18.99
N LYS A 28 14.65 12.31 17.89
CA LYS A 28 15.46 13.52 17.83
C LYS A 28 14.86 14.64 18.69
N HIS A 29 13.54 14.79 18.68
CA HIS A 29 12.83 15.79 19.47
C HIS A 29 12.98 15.56 20.98
N HIS A 30 12.90 14.31 21.43
CA HIS A 30 13.06 13.95 22.84
C HIS A 30 14.52 13.88 23.30
N GLY A 31 15.50 13.81 22.39
CA GLY A 31 16.93 13.74 22.72
C GLY A 31 17.33 12.47 23.49
N ARG A 32 16.45 11.47 23.55
CA ARG A 32 16.65 10.18 24.23
C ARG A 32 16.02 9.06 23.43
N LEU A 33 16.38 7.82 23.75
CA LEU A 33 15.68 6.66 23.21
C LEU A 33 14.20 6.68 23.64
N LEU A 34 13.32 6.48 22.67
CA LEU A 34 11.88 6.31 22.92
C LEU A 34 11.63 4.99 23.66
N THR A 35 10.75 5.03 24.64
CA THR A 35 10.26 3.85 25.35
C THR A 35 9.37 2.99 24.44
N ARG A 36 9.19 1.72 24.78
CA ARG A 36 8.28 0.82 24.03
C ARG A 36 6.87 1.39 23.83
N PRO A 37 6.16 1.89 24.86
CA PRO A 37 4.81 2.44 24.68
C PRO A 37 4.79 3.66 23.75
N GLU A 38 5.76 4.58 23.85
CA GLU A 38 5.88 5.74 22.95
C GLU A 38 6.05 5.30 21.49
N ARG A 39 6.91 4.30 21.24
CA ARG A 39 7.10 3.77 19.88
C ARG A 39 5.80 3.17 19.32
N PHE A 40 5.04 2.44 20.13
CA PHE A 40 3.76 1.87 19.69
C PHE A 40 2.73 2.94 19.35
N GLU A 41 2.66 4.00 20.15
CA GLU A 41 1.78 5.14 19.90
C GLU A 41 2.15 5.88 18.61
N ILE A 42 3.44 6.18 18.43
CA ILE A 42 3.95 6.83 17.22
C ILE A 42 3.67 5.98 15.98
N VAL A 43 3.92 4.67 16.03
CA VAL A 43 3.64 3.75 14.91
C VAL A 43 2.14 3.69 14.60
N ARG A 44 1.28 3.65 15.61
CA ARG A 44 -0.18 3.66 15.44
C ARG A 44 -0.63 4.92 14.71
N ASP A 45 -0.13 6.07 15.13
CA ASP A 45 -0.57 7.36 14.59
C ASP A 45 0.01 7.60 13.19
N ALA A 46 1.28 7.25 12.98
CA ALA A 46 1.92 7.25 11.67
C ALA A 46 1.21 6.32 10.67
N THR A 47 0.75 5.14 11.11
CA THR A 47 0.00 4.22 10.25
C THR A 47 -1.36 4.81 9.85
N LYS A 48 -2.08 5.43 10.79
CA LYS A 48 -3.40 6.05 10.51
C LYS A 48 -3.34 7.17 9.47
N GLU A 49 -2.27 7.97 9.49
CA GLU A 49 -2.06 9.08 8.55
C GLU A 49 -1.90 8.59 7.10
N VAL A 50 -1.26 7.43 6.92
CA VAL A 50 -0.90 6.88 5.60
C VAL A 50 -1.96 5.94 5.03
N VAL A 51 -2.80 5.32 5.87
CA VAL A 51 -3.86 4.41 5.44
C VAL A 51 -4.80 5.05 4.43
N ARG A 52 -5.25 6.29 4.67
CA ARG A 52 -6.16 7.00 3.75
C ARG A 52 -5.55 7.19 2.35
N PRO A 53 -4.41 7.90 2.19
CA PRO A 53 -3.84 8.14 0.86
C PRO A 53 -3.42 6.84 0.16
N SER A 54 -2.89 5.87 0.88
CA SER A 54 -2.46 4.59 0.29
C SER A 54 -3.64 3.78 -0.24
N PHE A 55 -4.80 3.83 0.43
CA PHE A 55 -6.01 3.13 -0.01
C PHE A 55 -6.59 3.71 -1.31
N PHE A 56 -6.56 5.05 -1.47
CA PHE A 56 -6.98 5.68 -2.72
C PHE A 56 -6.12 5.24 -3.91
N GLY A 57 -4.80 5.09 -3.72
CA GLY A 57 -3.92 4.59 -4.78
C GLY A 57 -4.27 3.18 -5.24
N VAL A 58 -4.47 2.26 -4.29
CA VAL A 58 -4.91 0.88 -4.59
C VAL A 58 -6.29 0.88 -5.25
N PHE A 59 -7.21 1.73 -4.79
CA PHE A 59 -8.55 1.84 -5.36
C PHE A 59 -8.54 2.31 -6.83
N ILE A 60 -7.72 3.30 -7.17
CA ILE A 60 -7.58 3.77 -8.56
C ILE A 60 -7.07 2.64 -9.45
N ILE A 61 -6.05 1.91 -9.00
CA ILE A 61 -5.51 0.77 -9.75
C ILE A 61 -6.58 -0.31 -9.92
N MET A 62 -7.35 -0.62 -8.88
CA MET A 62 -8.47 -1.57 -8.93
C MET A 62 -9.53 -1.15 -9.97
N VAL A 63 -9.90 0.13 -10.01
CA VAL A 63 -10.86 0.68 -10.98
C VAL A 63 -10.33 0.61 -12.42
N VAL A 64 -9.01 0.78 -12.62
CA VAL A 64 -8.38 0.62 -13.94
C VAL A 64 -8.30 -0.86 -14.35
N TYR A 65 -8.13 -1.78 -13.41
CA TYR A 65 -8.03 -3.22 -13.67
C TYR A 65 -9.39 -3.89 -13.89
N LEU A 66 -10.45 -3.42 -13.23
CA LEU A 66 -11.83 -3.90 -13.43
C LEU A 66 -12.28 -3.97 -14.90
N PRO A 67 -12.12 -2.93 -15.74
CA PRO A 67 -12.49 -2.98 -17.14
C PRO A 67 -11.58 -3.89 -17.96
N ILE A 68 -10.30 -4.06 -17.59
CA ILE A 68 -9.39 -5.02 -18.25
C ILE A 68 -9.91 -6.44 -18.05
N LEU A 69 -10.32 -6.79 -16.83
CA LEU A 69 -10.94 -8.08 -16.51
C LEU A 69 -12.32 -8.24 -17.20
N SER A 70 -13.09 -7.15 -17.30
CA SER A 70 -14.37 -7.15 -18.02
C SER A 70 -14.21 -7.31 -19.53
N LEU A 71 -13.13 -6.77 -20.11
CA LEU A 71 -12.79 -6.91 -21.53
C LEU A 71 -12.30 -8.33 -21.85
N SER A 72 -11.62 -9.00 -20.91
CA SER A 72 -11.37 -10.45 -21.01
C SER A 72 -12.66 -11.30 -20.95
N GLY A 73 -13.78 -10.74 -20.48
CA GLY A 73 -15.10 -11.37 -20.49
C GLY A 73 -15.83 -11.37 -21.83
N VAL A 74 -15.42 -10.52 -22.80
CA VAL A 74 -15.91 -10.60 -24.19
C VAL A 74 -14.99 -11.47 -25.05
N GLU A 75 -14.06 -12.19 -24.45
CA GLU A 75 -13.27 -13.24 -25.10
C GLU A 75 -13.55 -14.64 -24.53
N GLY A 76 -14.63 -14.78 -23.75
CA GLY A 76 -15.29 -16.09 -23.55
C GLY A 76 -15.92 -16.66 -24.84
N LYS A 77 -15.93 -15.88 -25.94
CA LYS A 77 -16.34 -16.30 -27.29
C LYS A 77 -15.21 -16.33 -28.32
N MET A 78 -13.95 -16.09 -27.92
CA MET A 78 -12.77 -16.30 -28.79
C MET A 78 -12.08 -17.64 -28.58
N PHE A 79 -12.68 -18.54 -27.83
CA PHE A 79 -12.60 -19.95 -28.21
C PHE A 79 -13.60 -20.21 -29.33
N HIS A 80 -13.18 -20.19 -30.60
CA HIS A 80 -13.67 -21.19 -31.56
C HIS A 80 -12.81 -21.43 -32.82
N PRO A 81 -11.84 -20.60 -33.23
CA PRO A 81 -10.87 -21.06 -34.23
C PRO A 81 -9.44 -20.78 -33.77
N MET A 82 -8.94 -21.65 -32.89
CA MET A 82 -7.52 -21.96 -32.71
C MET A 82 -7.50 -23.33 -31.98
N ALA A 83 -8.10 -24.41 -32.47
CA ALA A 83 -7.71 -25.21 -33.64
C ALA A 83 -6.70 -24.60 -34.62
#